data_AF-A0A377USM5-F1
#
_entry.id   AF-A0A377USM5-F1
#
_cell.length_a   1.000
_cell.length_b   1.000
_cell.length_c   1.000
_cell.angle_alpha   90.00
_cell.angle_beta   90.00
_cell.angle_gamma   90.00
#
_symmetry.space_group_name_H-M   'P 1'
#
loop_
_entity.id
_entity.type
_entity.pdbx_description
1 polymer ?
#
loop_
_entity_poly.entity_id
_entity_poly.type
_entity_poly.pdbx_seq_one_letter_code
_entity_poly.pdbx_strand_id
1 'polypeptide(L)'
;MDSEWRNRSEFVHGRGQIVEFLQRKWRKEQQYRLIKELWAWQENRIAVRFAYEWCDDSGNWFRSYGNENWEFDKHGLMQTRYACINDLPISESERLFHWPQGRRPDDHPGLSDLGL
;
A
#
# COMPACT_ATOMS: atom_id res chain seq x y z
N MET A 1 -17.40 -2.10 -15.13
CA MET A 1 -16.00 -2.12 -15.56
C MET A 1 -15.24 -2.91 -14.53
N ASP A 2 -14.50 -3.92 -14.96
CA ASP A 2 -13.69 -4.74 -14.06
C ASP A 2 -12.31 -4.10 -13.90
N SER A 3 -11.83 -4.01 -12.66
CA SER A 3 -10.57 -3.35 -12.32
C SER A 3 -9.39 -4.28 -12.59
N GLU A 4 -8.34 -3.74 -13.23
CA GLU A 4 -7.18 -4.50 -13.71
C GLU A 4 -5.92 -4.15 -12.92
N TRP A 5 -5.36 -5.13 -12.21
CA TRP A 5 -4.28 -4.90 -11.26
C TRP A 5 -3.04 -5.71 -11.60
N ARG A 6 -1.87 -5.09 -11.41
CA ARG A 6 -0.59 -5.79 -11.19
C ARG A 6 -0.03 -5.37 -9.84
N ASN A 7 0.19 -6.32 -8.94
CA ASN A 7 0.84 -6.10 -7.66
C ASN A 7 2.12 -6.93 -7.60
N ARG A 8 3.29 -6.28 -7.63
CA ARG A 8 4.59 -6.94 -7.82
C ARG A 8 4.57 -7.74 -9.13
N SER A 9 4.66 -9.06 -9.02
CA SER A 9 4.60 -10.04 -10.11
C SER A 9 3.24 -10.74 -10.25
N GLU A 10 2.24 -10.39 -9.43
CA GLU A 10 0.91 -11.00 -9.44
C GLU A 10 -0.07 -10.12 -10.23
N PHE A 11 -0.88 -10.75 -11.08
CA PHE A 11 -1.92 -10.11 -11.88
C PHE A 11 -3.29 -10.49 -11.32
N VAL A 12 -4.20 -9.52 -11.23
CA VAL A 12 -5.49 -9.67 -10.58
C VAL A 12 -6.56 -8.98 -11.42
N HIS A 13 -7.58 -9.74 -11.83
CA HIS A 13 -8.59 -9.33 -12.79
C HIS A 13 -9.97 -9.28 -12.12
N GLY A 14 -10.54 -8.07 -12.04
CA GLY A 14 -11.87 -7.83 -11.51
C GLY A 14 -11.98 -7.91 -9.98
N ARG A 15 -13.14 -7.46 -9.47
CA ARG A 15 -13.35 -7.26 -8.02
C ARG A 15 -13.26 -8.56 -7.21
N GLY A 16 -13.70 -9.69 -7.76
CA GLY A 16 -13.63 -10.99 -7.08
C GLY A 16 -12.19 -11.37 -6.72
N GLN A 17 -11.29 -11.34 -7.71
CA GLN A 17 -9.88 -11.67 -7.49
C GLN A 17 -9.18 -10.62 -6.61
N ILE A 18 -9.60 -9.35 -6.68
CA ILE A 18 -9.07 -8.29 -5.78
C ILE A 18 -9.39 -8.62 -4.32
N VAL A 19 -10.61 -9.05 -4.01
CA VAL A 19 -10.98 -9.43 -2.65
C VAL A 19 -10.13 -10.61 -2.15
N GLU A 20 -9.94 -11.63 -2.98
CA GLU A 20 -9.10 -12.79 -2.63
C GLU A 20 -7.63 -12.41 -2.41
N PHE A 21 -7.08 -11.55 -3.27
CA PHE A 21 -5.74 -11.00 -3.14
C PHE A 21 -5.58 -10.25 -1.81
N LEU A 22 -6.49 -9.34 -1.49
CA LEU A 22 -6.44 -8.55 -0.26
C LEU A 22 -6.58 -9.43 0.99
N GLN A 23 -7.43 -10.46 0.95
CA GLN A 23 -7.53 -11.45 2.03
C GLN A 23 -6.22 -12.20 2.26
N ARG A 24 -5.53 -12.64 1.19
CA ARG A 24 -4.20 -13.28 1.31
C ARG A 24 -3.18 -12.31 1.88
N LYS A 25 -3.16 -11.07 1.38
CA LYS A 25 -2.25 -10.01 1.83
C LYS A 25 -2.34 -9.80 3.34
N TRP A 26 -3.53 -9.55 3.88
CA TRP A 26 -3.68 -9.23 5.29
C TRP A 26 -3.63 -10.44 6.24
N ARG A 27 -3.74 -11.68 5.72
CA ARG A 27 -3.37 -12.87 6.50
C ARG A 27 -1.86 -12.95 6.73
N LYS A 28 -1.05 -12.56 5.74
CA LYS A 28 0.41 -12.57 5.81
C LYS A 28 0.96 -11.34 6.53
N GLU A 29 0.48 -10.16 6.15
CA GLU A 29 1.02 -8.89 6.61
C GLU A 29 0.29 -8.42 7.87
N GLN A 30 0.71 -8.93 9.03
CA GLN A 30 0.10 -8.62 10.32
C GLN A 30 0.56 -7.23 10.82
N GLN A 31 -0.24 -6.63 11.72
CA GLN A 31 0.03 -5.29 12.27
C GLN A 31 0.20 -4.17 11.22
N TYR A 32 -0.34 -4.38 10.01
CA TYR A 32 -0.22 -3.51 8.84
C TYR A 32 -0.57 -2.05 9.12
N ARG A 33 0.36 -1.15 8.85
CA ARG A 33 0.17 0.31 8.90
C ARG A 33 0.74 0.95 7.65
N LEU A 34 0.02 1.88 7.05
CA LEU A 34 0.32 2.42 5.71
C LEU A 34 0.28 3.95 5.71
N ILE A 35 1.24 4.54 5.00
CA ILE A 35 1.26 5.96 4.64
C ILE A 35 1.37 6.05 3.11
N LYS A 36 0.47 6.82 2.49
CA LYS A 36 0.54 7.17 1.07
C LYS A 36 0.78 8.66 0.92
N GLU A 37 1.51 9.03 -0.12
CA GLU A 37 1.82 10.41 -0.45
C GLU A 37 1.75 10.60 -1.97
N LEU A 38 1.17 11.72 -2.41
CA LEU A 38 1.07 12.08 -3.82
C LEU A 38 2.46 12.30 -4.41
N TRP A 39 2.71 11.75 -5.60
CA TRP A 39 3.93 12.03 -6.36
C TRP A 39 3.66 12.98 -7.53
N ALA A 40 2.69 12.62 -8.37
CA ALA A 40 2.26 13.41 -9.51
C ALA A 40 0.84 12.98 -9.92
N TRP A 41 0.17 13.80 -10.73
CA TRP A 41 -1.11 13.44 -11.31
C TRP A 41 -1.28 14.11 -12.67
N GLN A 42 -2.10 13.49 -13.53
CA GLN A 42 -2.51 14.05 -14.81
C GLN A 42 -3.86 13.45 -15.20
N GLU A 43 -4.85 14.31 -15.48
CA GLU A 43 -6.21 13.90 -15.87
C GLU A 43 -6.80 12.88 -14.87
N ASN A 44 -7.14 11.68 -15.34
CA ASN A 44 -7.71 10.60 -14.52
C ASN A 44 -6.64 9.65 -13.93
N ARG A 45 -5.37 10.07 -13.90
CA ARG A 45 -4.24 9.26 -13.41
C ARG A 45 -3.52 9.91 -12.23
N ILE A 46 -3.13 9.07 -11.27
CA ILE A 46 -2.39 9.47 -10.07
C ILE A 46 -1.17 8.55 -9.89
N ALA A 47 -0.01 9.14 -9.67
CA ALA A 47 1.19 8.46 -9.20
C ALA A 47 1.37 8.70 -7.70
N VAL A 48 1.61 7.62 -6.96
CA VAL A 48 1.68 7.63 -5.50
C VAL A 48 2.97 6.95 -5.03
N ARG A 49 3.63 7.57 -4.04
CA ARG A 49 4.64 6.94 -3.21
C ARG A 49 3.99 6.45 -1.92
N PHE A 50 4.44 5.33 -1.39
CA PHE A 50 3.95 4.85 -0.10
C PHE A 50 4.98 3.98 0.61
N ALA A 51 4.80 3.89 1.92
CA ALA A 51 5.46 2.88 2.74
C ALA A 51 4.45 2.23 3.68
N TYR A 52 4.64 0.96 3.98
CA TYR A 52 3.87 0.27 5.02
C TYR A 52 4.77 -0.59 5.91
N GLU A 53 4.44 -0.66 7.19
CA GLU A 53 5.12 -1.50 8.18
C GLU A 53 4.19 -2.65 8.60
N TRP A 54 4.77 -3.83 8.76
CA TRP A 54 4.06 -5.05 9.11
C TRP A 54 5.01 -6.10 9.70
N CYS A 55 4.47 -7.13 10.33
CA CYS A 55 5.22 -8.31 10.76
C CYS A 55 4.62 -9.60 10.19
N ASP A 56 5.45 -10.60 9.95
CA ASP A 56 4.99 -11.94 9.59
C ASP A 56 4.54 -12.74 10.83
N ASP A 57 4.09 -13.98 10.63
CA ASP A 57 3.66 -14.89 11.69
C ASP A 57 4.82 -15.42 12.57
N SER A 58 6.06 -15.18 12.14
CA SER A 58 7.28 -15.50 12.88
C SER A 58 7.80 -14.31 13.69
N GLY A 59 7.12 -13.16 13.63
CA GLY A 59 7.49 -11.94 14.34
C GLY A 59 8.58 -11.10 13.66
N ASN A 60 8.97 -11.42 12.43
CA ASN A 60 9.93 -10.60 11.68
C ASN A 60 9.23 -9.33 11.18
N TRP A 61 9.85 -8.18 11.39
CA TRP A 61 9.31 -6.89 10.96
C TRP A 61 9.87 -6.46 9.60
N PHE A 62 9.04 -5.78 8.84
CA PHE A 62 9.40 -5.25 7.53
C PHE A 62 8.85 -3.83 7.36
N ARG A 63 9.62 -3.01 6.65
CA ARG A 63 9.11 -1.80 5.98
C ARG A 63 9.12 -2.03 4.49
N SER A 64 7.94 -1.99 3.89
CA SER A 64 7.75 -2.12 2.46
C SER A 64 7.64 -0.76 1.81
N TYR A 65 8.49 -0.47 0.83
CA TYR A 65 8.46 0.75 0.04
C TYR A 65 7.81 0.47 -1.30
N GLY A 66 6.90 1.33 -1.72
CA GLY A 66 6.16 1.12 -2.95
C GLY A 66 5.88 2.36 -3.77
N ASN A 67 5.77 2.13 -5.07
CA ASN A 67 5.19 3.06 -6.02
C ASN A 67 3.96 2.41 -6.63
N GLU A 68 2.88 3.18 -6.72
CA GLU A 68 1.71 2.73 -7.45
C GLU A 68 1.13 3.82 -8.34
N ASN A 69 0.67 3.39 -9.51
CA ASN A 69 -0.01 4.22 -10.48
C ASN A 69 -1.45 3.76 -10.62
N TRP A 70 -2.36 4.72 -10.51
CA TRP A 70 -3.80 4.52 -10.56
C TRP A 70 -4.37 5.21 -11.78
N GLU A 71 -5.33 4.58 -12.43
CA GLU A 71 -6.21 5.20 -13.42
C GLU A 71 -7.66 5.02 -12.97
N PHE A 72 -8.46 6.07 -13.09
CA PHE A 72 -9.86 6.10 -12.65
C PHE A 72 -10.83 6.26 -13.82
N ASP A 73 -12.01 5.67 -13.68
CA ASP A 73 -13.12 5.87 -14.60
C ASP A 73 -13.89 7.17 -14.30
N LYS A 74 -14.87 7.50 -15.15
CA LYS A 74 -15.72 8.69 -14.99
C LYS A 74 -16.59 8.70 -13.73
N HIS A 75 -16.70 7.58 -13.03
CA HIS A 75 -17.44 7.43 -11.78
C HIS A 75 -16.53 7.48 -10.55
N GLY A 76 -15.22 7.71 -10.73
CA GLY A 76 -14.23 7.76 -9.66
C GLY A 76 -13.78 6.39 -9.16
N LEU A 77 -14.11 5.31 -9.87
CA LEU A 77 -13.66 3.96 -9.52
C LEU A 77 -12.33 3.67 -10.21
N MET A 78 -11.41 3.04 -9.48
CA MET A 78 -10.10 2.68 -10.03
C MET A 78 -10.25 1.59 -11.10
N GLN A 79 -9.97 1.95 -12.34
CA GLN A 79 -9.99 1.04 -13.50
C GLN A 79 -8.70 0.23 -13.60
N THR A 80 -7.54 0.85 -13.35
CA THR A 80 -6.26 0.13 -13.35
C THR A 80 -5.40 0.49 -12.14
N ARG A 81 -4.62 -0.49 -11.68
CA ARG A 81 -3.65 -0.35 -10.59
C ARG A 81 -2.36 -1.09 -10.88
N TYR A 82 -1.27 -0.35 -11.04
CA TYR A 82 0.07 -0.92 -11.17
C TYR A 82 0.89 -0.58 -9.94
N ALA A 83 1.30 -1.58 -9.17
CA ALA A 83 2.07 -1.38 -7.94
C ALA A 83 3.36 -2.21 -7.94
N CYS A 84 4.48 -1.53 -7.72
CA CYS A 84 5.80 -2.12 -7.47
C CYS A 84 6.15 -1.89 -6.00
N ILE A 85 6.61 -2.94 -5.32
CA ILE A 85 6.83 -2.92 -3.87
C ILE A 85 8.06 -3.76 -3.54
N ASN A 86 8.93 -3.22 -2.70
CA ASN A 86 10.14 -3.87 -2.21
C ASN A 86 10.12 -3.90 -0.68
N ASP A 87 10.48 -5.04 -0.09
CA ASP A 87 10.47 -5.22 1.36
C ASP A 87 11.88 -5.07 1.92
N LEU A 88 12.02 -4.25 2.96
CA LEU A 88 13.23 -4.13 3.76
C LEU A 88 12.97 -4.74 5.13
N PRO A 89 13.71 -5.80 5.55
CA PRO A 89 13.69 -6.27 6.92
C PRO A 89 14.14 -5.17 7.88
N ILE A 90 13.43 -5.02 9.00
CA ILE A 90 13.76 -4.08 10.07
C ILE A 90 13.60 -4.77 11.42
N SER A 91 14.25 -4.25 12.46
CA SER A 91 13.93 -4.57 13.85
C SER A 91 12.66 -3.85 14.30
N GLU A 92 12.02 -4.35 15.36
CA GLU A 92 10.85 -3.68 15.94
C GLU A 92 11.17 -2.24 16.41
N SER A 93 12.38 -2.01 16.93
CA SER A 93 12.86 -0.69 17.37
C SER A 93 13.02 0.32 16.24
N GLU A 94 13.16 -0.13 14.99
CA GLU A 94 13.29 0.75 13.83
C GLU A 94 11.95 1.20 13.25
N ARG A 95 10.82 0.70 13.79
CA ARG A 95 9.48 1.09 13.35
C ARG A 95 9.23 2.58 13.54
N LEU A 96 8.55 3.17 12.58
CA LEU A 96 8.15 4.58 12.58
C LEU A 96 6.63 4.75 12.68
N PHE A 97 5.85 3.71 12.39
CA PHE A 97 4.40 3.81 12.28
C PHE A 97 3.73 3.35 13.59
N HIS A 98 3.39 4.33 14.44
CA HIS A 98 2.85 4.09 15.78
C HIS A 98 1.50 4.77 15.97
N TRP A 99 0.43 4.04 15.69
CA TRP A 99 -0.95 4.41 16.02
C TRP A 99 -1.83 3.16 16.23
N PRO A 100 -3.01 3.26 16.86
CA PRO A 100 -3.97 2.14 16.93
C PRO A 100 -4.31 1.58 15.54
N GLN A 101 -4.62 0.28 15.42
CA GLN A 101 -4.96 -0.30 14.12
C GLN A 101 -6.13 0.44 13.45
N GLY A 102 -5.96 0.78 12.17
CA GLY A 102 -6.93 1.55 11.38
C GLY A 102 -6.37 2.83 10.78
N ARG A 103 -7.21 3.88 10.72
CA ARG A 103 -6.89 5.16 10.07
C ARG A 103 -5.71 5.84 10.77
N ARG A 104 -4.73 6.30 9.98
CA ARG A 104 -3.65 7.17 10.46
C ARG A 104 -4.25 8.45 11.10
N PRO A 105 -3.80 8.86 12.30
CA PRO A 105 -4.17 10.14 12.91
C PRO A 105 -3.78 11.33 12.02
N ASP A 106 -4.53 12.43 12.11
CA ASP A 106 -4.30 13.62 11.27
C ASP A 106 -2.97 14.32 11.60
N ASP A 107 -2.52 14.22 12.85
CA ASP A 107 -1.30 14.81 13.39
C ASP A 107 -0.07 13.89 13.28
N HIS A 108 -0.23 12.64 12.85
CA HIS A 108 0.91 11.77 12.59
C HIS A 108 1.64 12.28 11.33
N PRO A 109 2.99 12.35 11.33
CA PRO A 109 3.76 12.82 10.18
C PRO A 109 3.48 12.03 8.89
N GLY A 110 3.61 12.70 7.75
CA GLY A 110 3.51 12.12 6.41
C GLY A 110 4.76 11.32 6.00
N LEU A 111 4.83 10.90 4.74
CA LEU A 111 5.94 10.09 4.25
C LEU A 111 7.22 10.93 4.16
N SER A 112 7.13 12.12 3.56
CA SER A 112 8.24 13.06 3.46
C SER A 112 8.71 13.58 4.83
N ASP A 113 7.80 13.82 5.77
CA ASP A 113 8.16 14.30 7.12
C ASP A 113 8.95 13.26 7.94
N LEU A 114 8.79 11.98 7.61
CA LEU A 114 9.56 10.88 8.20
C LEU A 114 10.90 10.61 7.50
N GLY A 115 11.22 11.36 6.44
CA GLY A 115 12.44 11.17 5.64
C GLY A 115 12.47 9.85 4.85
N LEU A 116 11.29 9.32 4.49
CA LEU A 116 11.11 8.08 3.73
C LEU A 116 10.83 8.32 2.24
#